data_AF-A0AAN1BCZ2-F1
#
_entry.id   AF-A0AAN1BCZ2-F1
#
_cell.length_a   1.000
_cell.length_b   1.000
_cell.length_c   1.000
_cell.angle_alpha   90.00
_cell.angle_beta   90.00
_cell.angle_gamma   90.00
#
_symmetry.space_group_name_H-M   'P 1'
#
loop_
_entity.id
_entity.type
_entity.pdbx_description
1 polymer ?
#
loop_
_entity_poly.entity_id
_entity_poly.type
_entity_poly.pdbx_seq_one_letter_code
_entity_poly.pdbx_strand_id
1 'polypeptide(L)'
;MLEVDWQKYSWAQRGQSVGSIEKYLDSHGEIVPITLLSLVLVFLISVEIREILFYRKNGWNFDLDSNVGLKVYNGDSNSEEDLTSNKSRVCYGTPFAIAVCAIALIPFVVFLFSK
;
A
#
# COMPACT_ATOMS: atom_id res chain seq x y z
N MET A 1 -47.11 19.38 26.42
CA MET A 1 -45.68 19.65 26.19
C MET A 1 -45.02 18.28 26.16
N LEU A 2 -44.64 17.78 24.98
CA LEU A 2 -44.06 16.43 24.84
C LEU A 2 -42.57 16.51 25.12
N GLU A 3 -42.14 15.88 26.21
CA GLU A 3 -40.74 15.79 26.61
C GLU A 3 -40.06 14.73 25.75
N VAL A 4 -39.27 15.19 24.77
CA VAL A 4 -38.52 14.29 23.88
C VAL A 4 -37.30 13.80 24.65
N ASP A 5 -37.25 12.49 24.88
CA ASP A 5 -36.15 11.85 25.61
C ASP A 5 -34.93 11.66 24.70
N TRP A 6 -34.15 12.74 24.59
CA TRP A 6 -32.96 12.87 23.73
C TRP A 6 -31.88 11.82 24.03
N GLN A 7 -31.82 11.31 25.25
CA GLN A 7 -30.88 10.24 25.63
C GLN A 7 -31.19 8.98 24.82
N LYS A 8 -32.44 8.52 24.80
CA LYS A 8 -32.86 7.30 24.09
C LYS A 8 -32.63 7.38 22.58
N TYR A 9 -32.85 8.55 21.99
CA TYR A 9 -32.59 8.79 20.57
C TYR A 9 -31.10 8.68 20.22
N SER A 10 -30.22 9.20 21.10
CA SER A 10 -28.77 9.14 20.90
C SER A 10 -28.21 7.71 20.95
N TRP A 11 -28.71 6.86 21.85
CA TRP A 11 -28.28 5.47 21.97
C TRP A 11 -28.77 4.61 20.80
N ALA A 12 -30.00 4.84 20.33
CA ALA A 12 -30.56 4.16 19.17
C ALA A 12 -29.82 4.50 17.87
N GLN A 13 -29.50 5.78 17.65
CA GLN A 13 -28.69 6.21 16.50
C GLN A 13 -27.27 5.65 16.55
N ARG A 14 -26.64 5.63 17.74
CA ARG A 14 -25.29 5.08 17.91
C ARG A 14 -25.26 3.56 17.65
N GLY A 15 -26.26 2.82 18.13
CA GLY A 15 -26.39 1.38 17.86
C GLY A 15 -26.62 1.05 16.38
N GLN A 16 -27.40 1.87 15.66
CA GLN A 16 -27.59 1.70 14.21
C GLN A 16 -26.34 2.06 13.41
N SER A 17 -25.60 3.10 13.82
CA SER A 17 -24.32 3.49 13.21
C SER A 17 -23.28 2.38 13.36
N VAL A 18 -23.12 1.82 14.57
CA VAL A 18 -22.14 0.76 14.84
C VAL A 18 -22.50 -0.53 14.10
N GLY A 19 -23.76 -0.97 14.14
CA GLY A 19 -24.20 -2.16 13.40
C GLY A 19 -24.13 -2.03 11.87
N SER A 20 -24.18 -0.80 11.34
CA SER A 20 -23.96 -0.53 9.91
C SER A 20 -22.47 -0.64 9.53
N ILE A 21 -21.58 -0.11 10.38
CA ILE A 21 -20.12 -0.18 10.18
C ILE A 21 -19.64 -1.63 10.25
N GLU A 22 -20.13 -2.41 11.22
CA GLU A 22 -19.80 -3.84 11.34
C GLU A 22 -20.22 -4.63 10.10
N LYS A 23 -21.44 -4.40 9.57
CA LYS A 23 -21.90 -5.04 8.32
C LYS A 23 -21.11 -4.62 7.09
N TYR A 24 -20.65 -3.37 7.04
CA TYR A 24 -19.78 -2.89 5.95
C TYR A 24 -18.38 -3.50 6.01
N LEU A 25 -17.83 -3.66 7.22
CA LEU A 25 -16.55 -4.33 7.46
C LEU A 25 -16.65 -5.85 7.22
N ASP A 26 -17.75 -6.51 7.57
CA ASP A 26 -17.95 -7.93 7.28
C ASP A 26 -18.15 -8.20 5.78
N SER A 27 -18.85 -7.30 5.06
CA SER A 27 -19.16 -7.50 3.64
C SER A 27 -18.04 -7.07 2.69
N HIS A 28 -17.17 -6.14 3.09
CA HIS A 28 -16.11 -5.56 2.24
C HIS A 28 -14.73 -5.47 2.89
N GLY A 29 -14.60 -5.74 4.19
CA GLY A 29 -13.36 -5.55 4.94
C GLY A 29 -12.20 -6.44 4.49
N GLU A 30 -12.48 -7.54 3.80
CA GLU A 30 -11.45 -8.40 3.18
C GLU A 30 -11.07 -7.94 1.76
N ILE A 31 -12.01 -7.39 0.99
CA ILE A 31 -11.79 -7.02 -0.42
C ILE A 31 -10.98 -5.73 -0.53
N VAL A 32 -11.22 -4.77 0.37
CA VAL A 32 -10.52 -3.48 0.40
C VAL A 32 -9.01 -3.64 0.58
N PRO A 33 -8.48 -4.38 1.60
CA PRO A 33 -7.04 -4.54 1.77
C PRO A 33 -6.41 -5.31 0.59
N ILE A 34 -7.08 -6.32 0.03
CA ILE A 34 -6.59 -7.04 -1.15
C ILE A 34 -6.45 -6.11 -2.34
N THR A 35 -7.47 -5.29 -2.59
CA THR A 35 -7.50 -4.36 -3.72
C THR A 35 -6.42 -3.30 -3.56
N LEU A 36 -6.27 -2.74 -2.36
CA LEU A 36 -5.24 -1.74 -2.06
C LEU A 36 -3.83 -2.34 -2.23
N LEU A 37 -3.57 -3.50 -1.65
CA LEU A 37 -2.28 -4.18 -1.74
C LEU A 37 -1.94 -4.56 -3.19
N SER A 38 -2.94 -4.99 -3.97
CA SER A 38 -2.77 -5.28 -5.40
C SER A 38 -2.43 -4.02 -6.20
N LEU A 39 -3.08 -2.89 -5.93
CA LEU A 39 -2.78 -1.62 -6.58
C LEU A 39 -1.35 -1.16 -6.26
N VAL A 40 -0.92 -1.30 -5.00
CA VAL A 40 0.46 -1.00 -4.57
C VAL A 40 1.45 -1.89 -5.30
N LEU A 41 1.19 -3.20 -5.40
CA LEU A 41 2.06 -4.14 -6.10
C LEU A 41 2.22 -3.77 -7.58
N VAL A 42 1.12 -3.49 -8.27
CA VAL A 42 1.14 -3.08 -9.69
C VAL A 42 1.90 -1.76 -9.87
N PHE A 43 1.71 -0.81 -8.97
CA PHE A 43 2.45 0.44 -8.97
C PHE A 43 3.96 0.21 -8.83
N LEU A 44 4.39 -0.59 -7.83
CA LEU A 44 5.80 -0.90 -7.61
C LEU A 44 6.44 -1.59 -8.83
N ILE A 45 5.76 -2.59 -9.40
CA ILE A 45 6.23 -3.27 -10.62
C ILE A 45 6.37 -2.30 -11.78
N SER A 46 5.40 -1.40 -11.95
CA SER A 46 5.40 -0.41 -13.05
C SER A 46 6.57 0.58 -12.91
N VAL A 47 6.86 1.03 -11.69
CA VAL A 47 8.03 1.88 -11.39
C VAL A 47 9.32 1.12 -11.70
N GLU A 48 9.45 -0.11 -11.21
CA GLU A 48 10.65 -0.93 -11.39
C GLU A 48 10.95 -1.20 -12.88
N ILE A 49 9.92 -1.56 -13.67
CA ILE A 49 10.08 -1.76 -15.12
C ILE A 49 10.60 -0.49 -15.80
N ARG A 50 10.07 0.68 -15.43
CA ARG A 50 10.50 1.96 -16.01
C ARG A 50 11.94 2.28 -15.63
N GLU A 51 12.34 2.04 -14.37
CA GLU A 51 13.73 2.23 -13.94
C GLU A 51 14.67 1.27 -14.68
N ILE A 52 14.35 -0.03 -14.75
CA ILE A 52 15.16 -1.02 -15.48
C ILE A 52 15.30 -0.63 -16.95
N LEU A 53 14.22 -0.21 -17.62
CA LEU A 53 14.28 0.23 -19.01
C LEU A 53 15.13 1.48 -19.19
N PHE A 54 15.06 2.44 -18.26
CA PHE A 54 15.90 3.64 -18.27
C PHE A 54 17.38 3.28 -18.13
N TYR A 55 17.75 2.52 -17.11
CA TYR A 55 19.15 2.16 -16.88
C TYR A 55 19.68 1.27 -17.99
N ARG A 56 18.89 0.32 -18.49
CA ARG A 56 19.28 -0.53 -19.64
C ARG A 56 19.58 0.30 -20.89
N LYS A 57 18.80 1.35 -21.18
CA LYS A 57 19.03 2.25 -22.31
C LYS A 57 20.28 3.13 -22.13
N ASN A 58 20.63 3.45 -20.88
CA ASN A 58 21.80 4.24 -20.53
C ASN A 58 23.03 3.39 -20.14
N GLY A 59 23.10 2.13 -20.59
CA GLY A 59 24.28 1.28 -20.36
C GLY A 59 24.49 0.89 -18.89
N TRP A 60 23.42 0.81 -18.11
CA TRP A 60 23.44 0.58 -16.66
C TRP A 60 24.20 1.66 -15.87
N ASN A 61 24.23 2.89 -16.39
CA ASN A 61 24.79 4.02 -15.66
C ASN A 61 23.84 4.48 -14.53
N PHE A 62 24.12 4.05 -13.30
CA PHE A 62 23.33 4.37 -12.11
C PHE A 62 23.60 5.77 -11.53
N ASP A 63 24.60 6.49 -12.03
CA ASP A 63 24.86 7.88 -11.63
C ASP A 63 23.82 8.84 -12.22
N LEU A 64 23.11 8.42 -13.27
CA LEU A 64 21.98 9.14 -13.83
C LEU A 64 20.74 8.91 -12.99
N ASP A 65 20.03 9.98 -12.64
CA ASP A 65 18.73 9.85 -11.98
C ASP A 65 17.64 9.53 -13.01
N SER A 66 16.91 8.44 -12.77
CA SER A 66 15.75 8.06 -13.59
C SER A 66 14.57 9.01 -13.35
N ASN A 67 14.51 9.67 -12.19
CA ASN A 67 13.41 10.51 -11.71
C ASN A 67 12.03 9.82 -11.73
N VAL A 68 12.04 8.48 -11.78
CA VAL A 68 10.84 7.63 -11.80
C VAL A 68 10.65 6.91 -10.46
N GLY A 69 11.75 6.54 -9.80
CA GLY A 69 11.74 5.86 -8.51
C GLY A 69 11.39 6.80 -7.35
N LEU A 70 10.84 6.24 -6.27
CA LEU A 70 10.72 6.96 -5.00
C LEU A 70 12.11 7.20 -4.41
N LYS A 71 12.34 8.42 -3.89
CA LYS A 71 13.54 8.72 -3.11
C LYS A 71 13.48 7.94 -1.81
N VAL A 72 14.42 7.02 -1.62
CA VAL A 72 14.58 6.24 -0.39
C VAL A 72 15.78 6.81 0.35
N TYR A 73 15.63 7.05 1.64
CA TYR A 73 16.68 7.56 2.51
C TYR A 73 17.10 6.47 3.49
N ASN A 74 18.38 6.46 3.85
CA ASN A 74 18.88 5.52 4.83
C ASN A 74 18.50 5.97 6.26
N GLY A 75 17.84 5.08 7.02
CA GLY A 75 17.39 5.38 8.38
C GLY A 75 16.24 6.38 8.43
N ASP A 76 16.23 7.25 9.45
CA ASP A 76 15.23 8.31 9.64
C ASP A 76 15.68 9.67 9.05
N SER A 77 16.71 9.67 8.22
CA SER A 77 17.20 10.91 7.62
C SER A 77 16.30 11.38 6.49
N ASN A 78 16.14 12.70 6.38
CA ASN A 78 15.55 13.36 5.21
C ASN A 78 16.61 14.16 4.43
N SER A 79 17.90 13.98 4.75
CA SER A 79 18.99 14.68 4.10
C SER A 79 19.25 14.08 2.71
N GLU A 80 19.52 14.90 1.70
CA GLU A 80 19.90 14.38 0.37
C GLU A 80 21.23 13.61 0.39
N GLU A 81 22.05 13.79 1.43
CA GLU A 81 23.31 13.08 1.64
C GLU A 81 23.09 11.62 2.04
N ASP A 82 21.97 11.33 2.69
CA ASP A 82 21.59 9.98 3.13
C ASP A 82 20.70 9.24 2.11
N LEU A 83 20.56 9.79 0.90
CA LEU A 83 19.77 9.18 -0.16
C LEU A 83 20.39 7.83 -0.56
N THR A 84 19.58 6.78 -0.55
CA THR A 84 20.00 5.45 -1.02
C THR A 84 20.38 5.54 -2.50
N SER A 85 21.55 5.00 -2.84
CA SER A 85 22.02 4.98 -4.23
C SER A 85 21.01 4.34 -5.18
N ASN A 86 20.91 4.89 -6.39
CA ASN A 86 20.01 4.40 -7.44
C ASN A 86 20.21 2.90 -7.72
N LYS A 87 21.48 2.46 -7.76
CA LYS A 87 21.82 1.04 -7.92
C LYS A 87 21.23 0.18 -6.80
N SER A 88 21.38 0.60 -5.55
CA SER A 88 20.84 -0.15 -4.41
C SER A 88 19.32 -0.20 -4.43
N ARG A 89 18.68 0.91 -4.77
CA ARG A 89 17.22 1.00 -4.89
C ARG A 89 16.68 0.05 -5.98
N VAL A 90 17.21 0.12 -7.19
CA VAL A 90 16.73 -0.69 -8.33
C VAL A 90 17.09 -2.16 -8.16
N CYS A 91 18.31 -2.49 -7.75
CA CYS A 91 18.73 -3.89 -7.68
C CYS A 91 18.20 -4.62 -6.43
N TYR A 92 17.89 -3.91 -5.35
CA TYR A 92 17.53 -4.53 -4.08
C TYR A 92 16.30 -3.92 -3.42
N GLY A 93 16.22 -2.59 -3.30
CA GLY A 93 15.14 -1.91 -2.57
C GLY A 93 13.74 -2.18 -3.14
N THR A 94 13.51 -1.81 -4.39
CA THR A 94 12.21 -1.99 -5.05
C THR A 94 11.87 -3.47 -5.26
N PRO A 95 12.79 -4.35 -5.72
CA PRO A 95 12.53 -5.79 -5.79
C PRO A 95 12.15 -6.41 -4.42
N PHE A 96 12.79 -5.97 -3.34
CA PHE A 96 12.45 -6.42 -1.99
C PHE A 96 11.04 -5.97 -1.59
N ALA A 97 10.67 -4.72 -1.84
CA ALA A 97 9.32 -4.22 -1.56
C ALA A 97 8.24 -4.98 -2.36
N ILE A 98 8.51 -5.28 -3.63
CA ILE A 98 7.65 -6.12 -4.48
C ILE A 98 7.50 -7.52 -3.86
N ALA A 99 8.59 -8.15 -3.43
CA ALA A 99 8.56 -9.47 -2.82
C ALA A 99 7.74 -9.49 -1.53
N VAL A 100 7.91 -8.50 -0.66
CA VAL A 100 7.12 -8.36 0.58
C VAL A 100 5.64 -8.21 0.27
N CYS A 101 5.27 -7.33 -0.67
CA CYS A 101 3.87 -7.15 -1.06
C CYS A 101 3.26 -8.42 -1.68
N ALA A 102 4.02 -9.13 -2.50
CA ALA A 102 3.59 -10.39 -3.10
C ALA A 102 3.39 -11.50 -2.05
N ILE A 103 4.30 -11.63 -1.07
CA ILE A 103 4.16 -12.59 0.03
C ILE A 103 2.93 -12.26 0.88
N ALA A 104 2.69 -10.98 1.16
CA ALA A 104 1.52 -10.54 1.91
C ALA A 104 0.19 -10.86 1.20
N LEU A 105 0.18 -11.05 -0.13
CA LEU A 105 -1.01 -11.47 -0.87
C LEU A 105 -1.32 -12.97 -0.76
N ILE A 106 -0.33 -13.81 -0.46
CA ILE A 106 -0.49 -15.29 -0.36
C ILE A 106 -1.63 -15.70 0.59
N PRO A 107 -1.73 -15.22 1.84
CA PRO A 107 -2.82 -15.63 2.74
C PRO A 107 -4.21 -15.26 2.20
N PHE A 108 -4.34 -14.12 1.51
CA PHE A 108 -5.60 -13.72 0.90
C PHE A 108 -5.99 -14.62 -0.27
N VAL A 109 -5.00 -15.02 -1.09
CA VAL A 109 -5.22 -15.99 -2.17
C VAL A 109 -5.67 -17.33 -1.59
N VAL A 110 -4.96 -17.85 -0.58
CA VAL A 110 -5.33 -19.11 0.08
C VAL A 110 -6.74 -19.03 0.66
N PHE A 111 -7.10 -17.93 1.32
CA PHE A 111 -8.43 -17.71 1.86
C PHE A 111 -9.52 -17.70 0.77
N LEU A 112 -9.29 -16.99 -0.34
CA LEU A 112 -10.24 -16.93 -1.47
C LEU A 112 -10.48 -18.29 -2.12
N PHE A 113 -9.46 -19.15 -2.18
CA PHE A 113 -9.56 -20.51 -2.75
C PHE A 113 -9.97 -21.59 -1.72
N SER A 114 -10.04 -21.25 -0.43
CA SER A 114 -10.48 -22.18 0.64
C SER A 114 -11.99 -22.08 0.93
N LYS A 115 -12.71 -21.23 0.19
CA LYS A 115 -14.14 -20.98 0.30
C LYS A 115 -14.88 -21.61 -0.89
#